data_AF-A0A8J9WM49-F1
#
_entry.id   AF-A0A8J9WM49-F1
#
_cell.length_a   1.000
_cell.length_b   1.000
_cell.length_c   1.000
_cell.angle_alpha   90.00
_cell.angle_beta   90.00
_cell.angle_gamma   90.00
#
_symmetry.space_group_name_H-M   'P 1'
#
loop_
_entity.id
_entity.type
_entity.pdbx_description
1 polymer ?
#
loop_
_entity_poly.entity_id
_entity_poly.type
_entity_poly.pdbx_seq_one_letter_code
_entity_poly.pdbx_strand_id
1 'polypeptide(L)'
;MPALRHRRQVCISCSSVELGRRQHLLLSVNLGVLGSQLSGTDDPTTVLNSVLGAYGLPQLPGSGGFKLYDDFDQEYIFEYPRSWVGRSNSLRQGVYVSDFNTADKAVVEVFPEPSSADLVLEVVRRAVSPGQEIGGDARLILPDERRIKTETRDIDGMRYTYIRFPSETVTRSGYQIRRKNFAVAAAKGGTVYSLVASARSDQYNKAKEEVLQRVVASFRVRR
;
A
#
# COMPACT_ATOMS: atom_id res chain seq x y z
N MET A 1 -2.27 37.33 75.56
CA MET A 1 -3.63 37.41 76.15
C MET A 1 -4.49 38.31 75.27
N PRO A 2 -5.76 37.96 74.99
CA PRO A 2 -6.40 38.12 73.68
C PRO A 2 -7.60 39.09 73.65
N ALA A 3 -8.30 39.12 72.50
CA ALA A 3 -9.61 39.73 72.15
C ALA A 3 -9.48 41.03 71.31
N LEU A 4 -10.17 41.23 70.17
CA LEU A 4 -11.60 41.11 69.85
C LEU A 4 -11.80 40.92 68.31
N ARG A 5 -12.59 39.93 67.86
CA ARG A 5 -13.97 40.05 67.31
C ARG A 5 -14.13 41.03 66.11
N HIS A 6 -14.29 40.54 64.87
CA HIS A 6 -15.52 40.05 64.18
C HIS A 6 -16.30 41.10 63.35
N ARG A 7 -16.34 40.86 62.01
CA ARG A 7 -17.54 40.81 61.12
C ARG A 7 -18.27 42.14 60.82
N ARG A 8 -18.66 42.56 59.60
CA ARG A 8 -19.18 41.97 58.33
C ARG A 8 -18.87 42.96 57.18
N GLN A 9 -18.75 42.55 55.92
CA GLN A 9 -19.84 42.56 54.89
C GLN A 9 -19.33 41.76 53.68
N VAL A 10 -19.83 40.55 53.42
CA VAL A 10 -20.90 40.23 52.45
C VAL A 10 -20.69 40.88 51.07
N CYS A 11 -20.03 40.14 50.18
CA CYS A 11 -20.39 40.13 48.76
C CYS A 11 -20.96 38.75 48.43
N ILE A 12 -22.21 38.79 47.98
CA ILE A 12 -22.98 37.67 47.46
C ILE A 12 -22.31 37.22 46.16
N SER A 13 -21.81 36.00 46.12
CA SER A 13 -21.70 35.27 44.86
C SER A 13 -22.55 34.02 44.99
N CYS A 14 -23.64 34.00 44.22
CA CYS A 14 -24.47 32.84 44.03
C CYS A 14 -23.62 31.71 43.45
N SER A 15 -23.65 30.59 44.16
CA SER A 15 -23.37 29.25 43.66
C SER A 15 -24.27 28.92 42.47
N SER A 16 -23.66 28.57 41.33
CA SER A 16 -24.26 27.67 40.35
C SER A 16 -23.42 26.40 40.28
N VAL A 17 -24.04 25.37 40.81
CA VAL A 17 -23.64 23.97 40.82
C VAL A 17 -23.56 23.44 39.39
N GLU A 18 -22.59 22.54 39.21
CA GLU A 18 -22.42 21.55 38.15
C GLU A 18 -23.68 21.25 37.33
N LEU A 19 -23.61 21.45 36.01
CA LEU A 19 -24.30 20.65 35.01
C LEU A 19 -23.83 21.07 33.60
N GLY A 20 -23.30 20.09 32.85
CA GLY A 20 -23.36 20.10 31.39
C GLY A 20 -22.24 20.84 30.62
N ARG A 21 -21.06 20.22 30.52
CA ARG A 21 -20.16 20.43 29.38
C ARG A 21 -19.73 19.10 28.76
N ARG A 22 -20.72 18.37 28.23
CA ARG A 22 -20.55 17.50 27.06
C ARG A 22 -20.94 18.34 25.84
N GLN A 23 -19.99 19.07 25.27
CA GLN A 23 -20.15 19.67 23.96
C GLN A 23 -19.17 19.00 23.01
N HIS A 24 -19.74 18.08 22.22
CA HIS A 24 -19.34 17.65 20.90
C HIS A 24 -17.90 17.98 20.46
N LEU A 25 -16.99 17.06 20.76
CA LEU A 25 -15.90 16.74 19.83
C LEU A 25 -16.53 15.99 18.65
N LEU A 26 -17.17 16.74 17.75
CA LEU A 26 -17.41 16.27 16.40
C LEU A 26 -16.02 16.13 15.76
N LEU A 27 -15.63 14.87 15.60
CA LEU A 27 -14.60 14.39 14.70
C LEU A 27 -14.71 15.12 13.35
N SER A 28 -13.97 16.21 13.19
CA SER A 28 -13.56 16.71 11.89
C SER A 28 -12.47 15.77 11.36
N VAL A 29 -12.88 14.55 10.97
CA VAL A 29 -12.11 13.77 10.01
C VAL A 29 -12.18 14.57 8.72
N ASN A 30 -11.11 15.29 8.41
CA ASN A 30 -10.90 15.86 7.09
C ASN A 30 -10.85 14.71 6.08
N LEU A 31 -12.02 14.35 5.54
CA LEU A 31 -12.26 13.49 4.38
C LEU A 31 -11.84 14.23 3.09
N GLY A 32 -10.70 14.91 3.15
CA GLY A 32 -10.16 15.79 2.11
C GLY A 32 -8.96 15.18 1.42
N VAL A 33 -9.00 13.89 1.08
CA VAL A 33 -8.10 13.26 0.10
C VAL A 33 -8.90 12.21 -0.67
N LEU A 34 -9.91 12.67 -1.42
CA LEU A 34 -10.77 11.87 -2.31
C LEU A 34 -10.65 12.33 -3.77
N GLY A 35 -9.46 12.78 -4.16
CA GLY A 35 -9.20 13.41 -5.46
C GLY A 35 -8.29 12.61 -6.39
N SER A 36 -8.46 11.29 -6.46
CA SER A 36 -8.01 10.45 -7.58
C SER A 36 -8.57 9.04 -7.41
N GLN A 37 -9.90 8.93 -7.52
CA GLN A 37 -10.56 7.64 -7.64
C GLN A 37 -10.22 7.09 -9.03
N LEU A 38 -9.47 5.99 -9.06
CA LEU A 38 -9.22 5.24 -10.29
C LEU A 38 -10.54 4.73 -10.86
N SER A 39 -10.64 4.72 -12.19
CA SER A 39 -11.82 4.26 -12.92
C SER A 39 -11.96 2.76 -12.74
N GLY A 40 -12.68 2.40 -11.69
CA GLY A 40 -12.86 1.03 -11.22
C GLY A 40 -13.38 1.11 -9.80
N THR A 41 -14.62 1.56 -9.64
CA THR A 41 -15.37 1.72 -8.38
C THR A 41 -14.77 0.87 -7.24
N ASP A 42 -13.94 1.49 -6.41
CA ASP A 42 -13.54 0.87 -5.16
C ASP A 42 -14.81 0.73 -4.33
N ASP A 43 -15.19 -0.53 -4.09
CA ASP A 43 -16.35 -0.84 -3.30
C ASP A 43 -16.16 -0.15 -1.94
N PRO A 44 -17.13 0.68 -1.47
CA PRO A 44 -17.01 1.34 -0.18
C PRO A 44 -16.72 0.35 0.96
N THR A 45 -17.12 -0.92 0.81
CA THR A 45 -16.79 -1.97 1.78
C THR A 45 -15.28 -2.26 1.86
N THR A 46 -14.50 -2.11 0.79
CA THR A 46 -13.04 -2.33 0.78
C THR A 46 -12.32 -1.25 1.59
N VAL A 47 -12.74 0.01 1.44
CA VAL A 47 -12.19 1.13 2.23
C VAL A 47 -12.56 0.96 3.70
N LEU A 48 -13.82 0.63 3.99
CA LEU A 48 -14.28 0.38 5.36
C LEU A 48 -13.53 -0.81 5.98
N ASN A 49 -13.34 -1.91 5.27
CA ASN A 49 -12.61 -3.08 5.77
C ASN A 49 -11.13 -2.82 6.00
N SER A 50 -10.52 -1.91 5.23
CA SER A 50 -9.15 -1.44 5.49
C SER A 50 -9.07 -0.64 6.79
N VAL A 51 -10.06 0.21 7.08
CA VAL A 51 -10.12 0.95 8.34
C VAL A 51 -10.42 0.00 9.50
N LEU A 52 -11.42 -0.86 9.37
CA LEU A 52 -11.83 -1.81 10.41
C LEU A 52 -10.67 -2.74 10.81
N GLY A 53 -9.95 -3.29 9.82
CA GLY A 53 -8.81 -4.15 10.10
C GLY A 53 -7.65 -3.42 10.79
N ALA A 54 -7.41 -2.14 10.50
CA ALA A 54 -6.40 -1.34 11.20
C ALA A 54 -6.69 -1.19 12.71
N TYR A 55 -7.97 -1.29 13.10
CA TYR A 55 -8.42 -1.27 14.50
C TYR A 55 -8.72 -2.68 15.05
N GLY A 56 -8.40 -3.75 14.32
CA GLY A 56 -8.68 -5.14 14.74
C GLY A 56 -10.17 -5.48 14.81
N LEU A 57 -11.02 -4.74 14.09
CA LEU A 57 -12.46 -4.95 14.07
C LEU A 57 -12.87 -5.98 12.99
N PRO A 58 -14.01 -6.69 13.18
CA PRO A 58 -14.53 -7.63 12.20
C PRO A 58 -14.77 -6.99 10.83
N GLN A 59 -14.41 -7.69 9.77
CA GLN A 59 -14.62 -7.23 8.39
C GLN A 59 -16.05 -7.50 7.91
N LEU A 60 -16.56 -6.60 7.07
CA LEU A 60 -17.84 -6.76 6.40
C LEU A 60 -17.80 -7.92 5.39
N PRO A 61 -18.88 -8.71 5.28
CA PRO A 61 -18.98 -9.83 4.35
C PRO A 61 -18.92 -9.34 2.89
N GLY A 62 -18.30 -10.12 2.00
CA GLY A 62 -18.18 -9.79 0.57
C GLY A 62 -16.78 -9.37 0.08
N SER A 63 -15.78 -9.32 0.98
CA SER A 63 -14.39 -8.97 0.66
C SER A 63 -13.55 -10.11 0.05
N GLY A 64 -14.13 -11.30 -0.12
CA GLY A 64 -13.46 -12.47 -0.68
C GLY A 64 -13.34 -12.44 -2.21
N GLY A 65 -12.30 -13.06 -2.75
CA GLY A 65 -12.08 -13.20 -4.19
C GLY A 65 -11.22 -12.10 -4.82
N PHE A 66 -11.24 -12.03 -6.15
CA PHE A 66 -10.41 -11.13 -6.95
C PHE A 66 -11.28 -10.13 -7.72
N LYS A 67 -10.72 -8.95 -8.01
CA LYS A 67 -11.25 -7.91 -8.89
C LYS A 67 -10.23 -7.67 -9.99
N LEU A 68 -10.73 -7.42 -11.20
CA LEU A 68 -9.90 -7.04 -12.34
C LEU A 68 -9.62 -5.53 -12.27
N TYR A 69 -8.35 -5.16 -12.31
CA TYR A 69 -7.93 -3.81 -12.65
C TYR A 69 -7.94 -3.68 -14.18
N ASP A 70 -8.82 -2.83 -14.69
CA ASP A 70 -8.99 -2.59 -16.11
C ASP A 70 -9.35 -1.12 -16.35
N ASP A 71 -8.33 -0.29 -16.53
CA ASP A 71 -8.50 1.13 -16.82
C ASP A 71 -8.30 1.36 -18.33
N PHE A 72 -9.17 2.16 -18.95
CA PHE A 72 -9.11 2.41 -20.38
C PHE A 72 -7.86 3.19 -20.77
N ASP A 73 -7.37 4.06 -19.90
CA ASP A 73 -6.19 4.91 -20.14
C ASP A 73 -4.87 4.15 -19.95
N GLN A 74 -4.91 2.91 -19.46
CA GLN A 74 -3.74 2.08 -19.20
C GLN A 74 -3.60 0.95 -20.22
N GLU A 75 -2.36 0.61 -20.56
CA GLU A 75 -2.06 -0.50 -21.47
C GLU A 75 -1.93 -1.85 -20.77
N TYR A 76 -2.28 -1.95 -19.49
CA TYR A 76 -2.15 -3.18 -18.71
C TYR A 76 -3.39 -3.48 -17.89
N ILE A 77 -3.58 -4.76 -17.62
CA ILE A 77 -4.64 -5.30 -16.79
C ILE A 77 -4.07 -6.34 -15.82
N PHE A 78 -4.68 -6.49 -14.66
CA PHE A 78 -4.31 -7.56 -13.71
C PHE A 78 -5.41 -7.78 -12.68
N GLU A 79 -5.46 -8.96 -12.08
CA GLU A 79 -6.32 -9.26 -10.95
C GLU A 79 -5.64 -8.92 -9.62
N TYR A 80 -6.42 -8.43 -8.66
CA TYR A 80 -5.99 -8.24 -7.27
C TYR A 80 -7.10 -8.63 -6.29
N PRO A 81 -6.78 -8.98 -5.02
CA PRO A 81 -7.80 -9.31 -4.03
C PRO A 81 -8.77 -8.16 -3.80
N ARG A 82 -10.08 -8.45 -3.71
CA ARG A 82 -11.12 -7.43 -3.49
C ARG A 82 -10.96 -6.64 -2.19
N SER A 83 -10.31 -7.24 -1.21
CA SER A 83 -10.00 -6.61 0.07
C SER A 83 -8.87 -5.57 0.00
N TRP A 84 -8.12 -5.51 -1.11
CA TRP A 84 -7.04 -4.55 -1.28
C TRP A 84 -7.55 -3.27 -1.92
N VAL A 85 -6.96 -2.14 -1.55
CA VAL A 85 -7.35 -0.82 -2.05
C VAL A 85 -6.36 -0.38 -3.14
N GLY A 86 -6.88 0.03 -4.29
CA GLY A 86 -6.10 0.61 -5.39
C GLY A 86 -5.96 2.12 -5.28
N ARG A 87 -4.82 2.67 -5.71
CA ARG A 87 -4.52 4.10 -5.81
C ARG A 87 -3.56 4.35 -6.97
N SER A 88 -3.66 5.51 -7.61
CA SER A 88 -2.61 5.95 -8.54
C SER A 88 -1.30 6.14 -7.78
N ASN A 89 -0.19 5.74 -8.41
CA ASN A 89 1.12 5.93 -7.80
C ASN A 89 1.56 7.40 -7.98
N SER A 90 1.81 8.10 -6.88
CA SER A 90 2.22 9.52 -6.90
C SER A 90 3.72 9.72 -7.18
N LEU A 91 4.53 8.68 -6.98
CA LEU A 91 5.99 8.75 -7.12
C LEU A 91 6.47 8.28 -8.49
N ARG A 92 5.71 7.39 -9.14
CA ARG A 92 6.05 6.77 -10.42
C ARG A 92 4.81 6.53 -11.27
N GLN A 93 5.00 6.44 -12.58
CA GLN A 93 3.91 6.08 -13.49
C GLN A 93 3.45 4.64 -13.22
N GLY A 94 2.15 4.49 -12.94
CA GLY A 94 1.51 3.21 -12.69
C GLY A 94 0.54 3.27 -11.51
N VAL A 95 0.26 2.10 -10.94
CA VAL A 95 -0.80 1.90 -9.95
C VAL A 95 -0.25 1.17 -8.73
N TYR A 96 -0.75 1.52 -7.57
CA TYR A 96 -0.44 0.92 -6.28
C TYR A 96 -1.70 0.28 -5.71
N VAL A 97 -1.66 -1.00 -5.39
CA VAL A 97 -2.75 -1.74 -4.74
C VAL A 97 -2.22 -2.36 -3.46
N SER A 98 -2.93 -2.22 -2.32
CA SER A 98 -2.42 -2.74 -1.05
C SER A 98 -3.50 -3.14 -0.07
N ASP A 99 -3.18 -4.16 0.72
CA ASP A 99 -3.85 -4.46 1.97
C ASP A 99 -3.23 -3.61 3.09
N PHE A 100 -3.99 -2.63 3.58
CA PHE A 100 -3.52 -1.76 4.66
C PHE A 100 -3.42 -2.47 6.02
N ASN A 101 -4.02 -3.65 6.18
CA ASN A 101 -3.96 -4.42 7.42
C ASN A 101 -2.67 -5.24 7.52
N THR A 102 -2.29 -5.87 6.41
CA THR A 102 -1.12 -6.77 6.36
C THR A 102 0.12 -6.15 5.71
N ALA A 103 -0.03 -4.96 5.13
CA ALA A 103 0.99 -4.27 4.32
C ALA A 103 1.48 -5.10 3.13
N ASP A 104 0.68 -6.05 2.66
CA ASP A 104 0.84 -6.70 1.37
C ASP A 104 0.48 -5.70 0.27
N LYS A 105 1.20 -5.74 -0.84
CA LYS A 105 0.99 -4.77 -1.93
C LYS A 105 1.34 -5.35 -3.30
N ALA A 106 0.68 -4.84 -4.32
CA ALA A 106 0.97 -5.03 -5.73
C ALA A 106 1.18 -3.65 -6.37
N VAL A 107 2.31 -3.46 -7.03
CA VAL A 107 2.66 -2.18 -7.65
C VAL A 107 2.95 -2.42 -9.12
N VAL A 108 2.22 -1.71 -9.99
CA VAL A 108 2.56 -1.62 -11.40
C VAL A 108 3.44 -0.39 -11.59
N GLU A 109 4.54 -0.57 -12.32
CA GLU A 109 5.38 0.52 -12.81
C GLU A 109 5.57 0.43 -14.32
N VAL A 110 5.51 1.59 -14.97
CA VAL A 110 5.76 1.78 -16.39
C VAL A 110 7.01 2.62 -16.57
N PHE A 111 7.95 2.18 -17.40
CA PHE A 111 9.21 2.89 -17.62
C PHE A 111 9.86 2.60 -18.97
N PRO A 112 10.74 3.48 -19.47
CA PRO A 112 11.48 3.24 -20.70
C PRO A 112 12.29 1.95 -20.61
N GLU A 113 12.34 1.18 -21.69
CA GLU A 113 13.15 -0.03 -21.76
C GLU A 113 14.63 0.32 -21.51
N PRO A 114 15.29 -0.36 -20.54
CA PRO A 114 16.64 -0.01 -20.15
C PRO A 114 17.61 -0.23 -21.32
N SER A 115 18.54 0.71 -21.51
CA SER A 115 19.62 0.57 -22.50
C SER A 115 20.64 -0.52 -22.13
N SER A 116 20.74 -0.83 -20.83
CA SER A 116 21.54 -1.95 -20.33
C SER A 116 20.76 -3.26 -20.46
N ALA A 117 21.46 -4.34 -20.80
CA ALA A 117 20.89 -5.66 -21.10
C ALA A 117 20.17 -6.39 -19.94
N ASP A 118 20.06 -5.81 -18.74
CA ASP A 118 19.47 -6.50 -17.58
C ASP A 118 18.15 -5.88 -17.12
N LEU A 119 17.09 -6.23 -17.84
CA LEU A 119 15.69 -5.95 -17.48
C LEU A 119 15.36 -6.42 -16.05
N VAL A 120 15.88 -7.58 -15.64
CA VAL A 120 15.56 -8.20 -14.35
C VAL A 120 16.09 -7.35 -13.21
N LEU A 121 17.35 -6.93 -13.30
CA LEU A 121 17.97 -6.09 -12.28
C LEU A 121 17.26 -4.74 -12.16
N GLU A 122 16.83 -4.14 -13.28
CA GLU A 122 16.11 -2.86 -13.26
C GLU A 122 14.74 -3.00 -12.57
N VAL A 123 13.98 -4.07 -12.87
CA VAL A 123 12.71 -4.36 -12.18
C VAL A 123 12.93 -4.58 -10.67
N VAL A 124 13.97 -5.31 -10.29
CA VAL A 124 14.32 -5.54 -8.88
C VAL A 124 14.72 -4.24 -8.18
N ARG A 125 15.56 -3.41 -8.80
CA ARG A 125 15.94 -2.09 -8.26
C ARG A 125 14.72 -1.22 -8.02
N ARG A 126 13.81 -1.17 -9.00
CA ARG A 126 12.58 -0.39 -8.92
C ARG A 126 11.64 -0.87 -7.83
N ALA A 127 11.51 -2.18 -7.67
CA ALA A 127 10.71 -2.77 -6.60
C ALA A 127 11.22 -2.45 -5.19
N VAL A 128 12.55 -2.40 -5.02
CA VAL A 128 13.19 -2.13 -3.71
C VAL A 128 13.22 -0.64 -3.41
N SER A 129 13.46 0.19 -4.42
CA SER A 129 13.55 1.65 -4.30
C SER A 129 12.49 2.33 -5.15
N PRO A 130 11.26 2.55 -4.64
CA PRO A 130 10.19 3.24 -5.35
C PRO A 130 10.43 4.76 -5.31
N GLY A 131 11.23 5.27 -6.25
CA GLY A 131 11.58 6.67 -6.36
C GLY A 131 12.66 7.04 -5.34
N GLN A 132 13.63 7.86 -5.75
CA GLN A 132 14.61 8.37 -4.80
C GLN A 132 13.86 9.20 -3.74
N GLU A 133 13.72 8.66 -2.53
CA GLU A 133 13.49 9.48 -1.36
C GLU A 133 14.73 10.36 -1.16
N ILE A 134 14.71 11.55 -1.76
CA ILE A 134 15.60 12.64 -1.41
C ILE A 134 15.23 13.03 0.04
N GLY A 135 15.88 12.40 1.03
CA GLY A 135 15.81 12.82 2.43
C GLY A 135 15.59 11.74 3.51
N GLY A 136 15.55 10.45 3.17
CA GLY A 136 15.37 9.38 4.16
C GLY A 136 16.63 8.56 4.42
N ASP A 137 17.08 8.45 5.68
CA ASP A 137 18.18 7.55 6.11
C ASP A 137 17.85 6.04 5.98
N ALA A 138 16.76 5.68 5.30
CA ALA A 138 16.36 4.30 5.12
C ALA A 138 17.36 3.59 4.20
N ARG A 139 17.94 2.49 4.69
CA ARG A 139 18.88 1.69 3.89
C ARG A 139 18.11 0.66 3.10
N LEU A 140 18.23 0.77 1.78
CA LEU A 140 17.66 -0.17 0.82
C LEU A 140 18.74 -1.17 0.42
N ILE A 141 18.49 -2.46 0.65
CA ILE A 141 19.44 -3.53 0.37
C ILE A 141 18.93 -4.32 -0.83
N LEU A 142 19.64 -4.24 -1.95
CA LEU A 142 19.37 -5.07 -3.11
C LEU A 142 19.69 -6.54 -2.77
N PRO A 143 18.88 -7.50 -3.25
CA PRO A 143 19.19 -8.91 -3.08
C PRO A 143 20.42 -9.29 -3.90
N ASP A 144 21.17 -10.28 -3.38
CA ASP A 144 22.17 -11.02 -4.16
C ASP A 144 21.49 -11.66 -5.39
N GLU A 145 22.13 -11.55 -6.56
CA GLU A 145 21.69 -12.12 -7.83
C GLU A 145 21.35 -13.60 -7.72
N ARG A 146 22.07 -14.37 -6.90
CA ARG A 146 21.81 -15.79 -6.65
C ARG A 146 20.43 -16.07 -6.04
N ARG A 147 19.82 -15.07 -5.40
CA ARG A 147 18.50 -15.15 -4.76
C ARG A 147 17.38 -14.67 -5.68
N ILE A 148 17.72 -14.15 -6.86
CA ILE A 148 16.78 -13.76 -7.90
C ILE A 148 16.52 -14.98 -8.78
N LYS A 149 15.28 -15.45 -8.82
CA LYS A 149 14.86 -16.55 -9.69
C LYS A 149 14.05 -15.97 -10.83
N THR A 150 14.36 -16.36 -12.05
CA THR A 150 13.68 -15.86 -13.25
C THR A 150 13.09 -17.01 -14.05
N GLU A 151 12.00 -16.72 -14.75
CA GLU A 151 11.36 -17.62 -15.70
C GLU A 151 10.73 -16.78 -16.80
N THR A 152 11.00 -17.10 -18.07
CA THR A 152 10.41 -16.40 -19.20
C THR A 152 9.32 -17.26 -19.83
N ARG A 153 8.19 -16.65 -20.19
CA ARG A 153 7.09 -17.30 -20.91
C ARG A 153 6.56 -16.39 -22.01
N ASP A 154 6.31 -16.97 -23.17
CA ASP A 154 5.60 -16.28 -24.24
C ASP A 154 4.11 -16.55 -24.09
N ILE A 155 3.32 -15.50 -23.89
CA ILE A 155 1.87 -15.56 -23.68
C ILE A 155 1.25 -14.57 -24.65
N ASP A 156 0.32 -15.04 -25.48
CA ASP A 156 -0.35 -14.21 -26.48
C ASP A 156 0.64 -13.38 -27.32
N GLY A 157 1.72 -14.00 -27.81
CA GLY A 157 2.70 -13.36 -28.68
C GLY A 157 3.57 -12.30 -28.01
N MET A 158 3.50 -12.16 -26.68
CA MET A 158 4.31 -11.25 -25.90
C MET A 158 5.15 -12.02 -24.89
N ARG A 159 6.42 -11.59 -24.73
CA ARG A 159 7.36 -12.21 -23.80
C ARG A 159 7.20 -11.61 -22.42
N TYR A 160 6.84 -12.45 -21.45
CA TYR A 160 6.76 -12.10 -20.04
C TYR A 160 7.93 -12.72 -19.27
N THR A 161 8.63 -11.91 -18.48
CA THR A 161 9.69 -12.36 -17.58
C THR A 161 9.17 -12.32 -16.14
N TYR A 162 8.95 -13.50 -15.57
CA TYR A 162 8.58 -13.70 -14.17
C TYR A 162 9.83 -13.70 -13.31
N ILE A 163 9.79 -12.99 -12.19
CA ILE A 163 10.94 -12.78 -11.30
C ILE A 163 10.49 -13.04 -9.86
N ARG A 164 11.27 -13.77 -9.08
CA ARG A 164 11.05 -13.98 -7.65
C ARG A 164 12.31 -13.60 -6.89
N PHE A 165 12.18 -12.73 -5.89
CA PHE A 165 13.32 -12.26 -5.13
C PHE A 165 12.91 -11.81 -3.73
N PRO A 166 13.78 -11.97 -2.73
CA PRO A 166 13.61 -11.33 -1.43
C PRO A 166 14.02 -9.86 -1.51
N SER A 167 13.46 -9.01 -0.66
CA SER A 167 13.98 -7.66 -0.45
C SER A 167 14.07 -7.33 1.03
N GLU A 168 14.96 -6.41 1.36
CA GLU A 168 15.17 -5.95 2.72
C GLU A 168 15.31 -4.42 2.76
N THR A 169 14.57 -3.81 3.67
CA THR A 169 14.59 -2.37 3.91
C THR A 169 14.78 -2.14 5.40
N VAL A 170 15.75 -1.32 5.77
CA VAL A 170 15.91 -0.83 7.15
C VAL A 170 15.23 0.53 7.23
N THR A 171 14.18 0.63 8.05
CA THR A 171 13.47 1.89 8.28
C THR A 171 14.34 2.88 9.04
N ARG A 172 13.93 4.15 9.07
CA ARG A 172 14.56 5.20 9.88
C ARG A 172 14.65 4.84 11.37
N SER A 173 13.69 4.09 11.90
CA SER A 173 13.68 3.61 13.30
C SER A 173 14.61 2.40 13.53
N GLY A 174 15.33 1.94 12.51
CA GLY A 174 16.20 0.76 12.58
C GLY A 174 15.47 -0.56 12.43
N TYR A 175 14.16 -0.56 12.15
CA TYR A 175 13.40 -1.79 11.96
C TYR A 175 13.70 -2.41 10.60
N GLN A 176 14.03 -3.70 10.60
CA GLN A 176 14.36 -4.45 9.39
C GLN A 176 13.09 -5.10 8.83
N ILE A 177 12.62 -4.58 7.70
CA ILE A 177 11.47 -5.13 6.97
C ILE A 177 11.99 -6.03 5.86
N ARG A 178 11.71 -7.33 5.98
CA ARG A 178 12.00 -8.32 4.93
C ARG A 178 10.73 -8.65 4.17
N ARG A 179 10.80 -8.68 2.84
CA ARG A 179 9.67 -9.04 1.97
C ARG A 179 10.05 -10.16 1.01
N LYS A 180 9.04 -10.93 0.62
CA LYS A 180 9.11 -11.83 -0.54
C LYS A 180 8.36 -11.19 -1.69
N ASN A 181 9.01 -11.06 -2.83
CA ASN A 181 8.48 -10.39 -4.01
C ASN A 181 8.30 -11.40 -5.14
N PHE A 182 7.17 -11.28 -5.82
CA PHE A 182 6.84 -11.93 -7.08
C PHE A 182 6.62 -10.80 -8.08
N ALA A 183 7.29 -10.86 -9.21
CA ALA A 183 7.18 -9.84 -10.23
C ALA A 183 7.02 -10.47 -11.60
N VAL A 184 6.49 -9.67 -12.51
CA VAL A 184 6.42 -9.96 -13.93
C VAL A 184 6.71 -8.68 -14.69
N ALA A 185 7.45 -8.79 -15.78
CA ALA A 185 7.74 -7.68 -16.66
C ALA A 185 7.53 -8.08 -18.12
N ALA A 186 7.01 -7.16 -18.92
CA ALA A 186 6.89 -7.28 -20.36
C ALA A 186 7.32 -5.96 -21.03
N ALA A 187 7.97 -6.07 -22.18
CA ALA A 187 8.40 -4.93 -22.98
C ALA A 187 7.49 -4.80 -24.22
N LYS A 188 7.03 -3.58 -24.50
CA LYS A 188 6.22 -3.22 -25.67
C LYS A 188 6.59 -1.81 -26.11
N GLY A 189 6.96 -1.65 -27.39
CA GLY A 189 7.21 -0.34 -27.98
C GLY A 189 8.30 0.48 -27.29
N GLY A 190 9.38 -0.15 -26.80
CA GLY A 190 10.45 0.54 -26.05
C GLY A 190 10.05 0.95 -24.62
N THR A 191 8.93 0.43 -24.12
CA THR A 191 8.44 0.65 -22.76
C THR A 191 8.31 -0.69 -22.04
N VAL A 192 8.76 -0.74 -20.80
CA VAL A 192 8.61 -1.87 -19.89
C VAL A 192 7.45 -1.60 -18.95
N TYR A 193 6.58 -2.60 -18.85
CA TYR A 193 5.50 -2.67 -17.88
C TYR A 193 5.84 -3.77 -16.89
N SER A 194 5.94 -3.42 -15.62
CA SER A 194 6.26 -4.37 -14.56
C SER A 194 5.20 -4.34 -13.48
N LEU A 195 4.82 -5.51 -12.97
CA LEU A 195 3.98 -5.67 -11.80
C LEU A 195 4.78 -6.40 -10.73
N VAL A 196 4.83 -5.86 -9.52
CA VAL A 196 5.51 -6.45 -8.35
C VAL A 196 4.52 -6.62 -7.21
N ALA A 197 4.21 -7.87 -6.87
CA ALA A 197 3.43 -8.25 -5.72
C ALA A 197 4.35 -8.69 -4.56
N SER A 198 4.13 -8.17 -3.36
CA SER A 198 4.98 -8.44 -2.20
C SER A 198 4.18 -8.64 -0.92
N ALA A 199 4.70 -9.51 -0.05
CA ALA A 199 4.23 -9.67 1.32
C ALA A 199 5.42 -9.62 2.29
N ARG A 200 5.15 -9.20 3.53
CA ARG A 200 6.16 -9.26 4.59
C ARG A 200 6.51 -10.70 4.92
N SER A 201 7.80 -10.96 5.16
CA SER A 201 8.33 -12.32 5.34
C SER A 201 7.86 -12.97 6.64
N ASP A 202 7.59 -12.18 7.68
CA ASP A 202 7.09 -12.63 8.98
C ASP A 202 5.61 -13.06 8.94
N GLN A 203 4.84 -12.53 7.99
CA GLN A 203 3.44 -12.90 7.77
C GLN A 203 3.26 -13.83 6.56
N TYR A 204 4.34 -14.26 5.93
CA TYR A 204 4.31 -15.03 4.70
C TYR A 204 3.93 -16.49 4.97
N ASN A 205 2.89 -16.97 4.31
CA ASN A 205 2.44 -18.36 4.33
C ASN A 205 2.06 -18.84 2.92
N LYS A 206 1.64 -20.11 2.81
CA LYS A 206 1.30 -20.71 1.52
C LYS A 206 0.10 -20.02 0.83
N ALA A 207 -0.91 -19.61 1.60
CA ALA A 207 -2.06 -18.91 1.06
C ALA A 207 -1.66 -17.53 0.46
N LYS A 208 -0.79 -16.78 1.15
CA LYS A 208 -0.24 -15.53 0.61
C LYS A 208 0.60 -15.78 -0.64
N GLU A 209 1.39 -16.85 -0.66
CA GLU A 209 2.14 -17.23 -1.86
C GLU A 209 1.21 -17.41 -3.07
N GLU A 210 0.13 -18.16 -2.91
CA GLU A 210 -0.85 -18.42 -3.96
C GLU A 210 -1.54 -17.13 -4.44
N VAL A 211 -1.91 -16.25 -3.51
CA VAL A 211 -2.49 -14.94 -3.84
C VAL A 211 -1.50 -14.10 -4.66
N LEU A 212 -0.27 -13.94 -4.20
CA LEU A 212 0.74 -13.14 -4.91
C LEU A 212 1.08 -13.73 -6.28
N GLN A 213 1.20 -15.06 -6.38
CA GLN A 213 1.43 -15.75 -7.65
C GLN A 213 0.28 -15.54 -8.61
N ARG A 214 -0.98 -15.60 -8.14
CA ARG A 214 -2.15 -15.34 -8.98
C ARG A 214 -2.17 -13.91 -9.50
N VAL A 215 -1.93 -12.92 -8.64
CA VAL A 215 -1.84 -11.50 -9.04
C VAL A 215 -0.83 -11.34 -10.18
N VAL A 216 0.38 -11.87 -10.00
CA VAL A 216 1.45 -11.79 -11.00
C VAL A 216 1.13 -12.59 -12.27
N ALA A 217 0.53 -13.77 -12.13
CA ALA A 217 0.16 -14.61 -13.27
C ALA A 217 -0.97 -14.01 -14.13
N SER A 218 -1.82 -13.18 -13.53
CA SER A 218 -2.94 -12.52 -14.21
C SER A 218 -2.54 -11.28 -15.03
N PHE A 219 -1.34 -10.74 -14.80
CA PHE A 219 -0.89 -9.51 -15.46
C PHE A 219 -0.79 -9.67 -16.97
N ARG A 220 -1.40 -8.76 -17.73
CA ARG A 220 -1.31 -8.72 -19.18
C ARG A 220 -1.12 -7.28 -19.64
N VAL A 221 -0.31 -7.10 -20.69
CA VAL A 221 -0.21 -5.85 -21.43
C VAL A 221 -1.06 -6.00 -22.70
N ARG A 222 -1.93 -5.03 -22.95
CA ARG A 222 -2.78 -4.96 -24.14
C ARG A 222 -1.90 -4.87 -25.38
N ARG A 223 -2.31 -5.51 -26.48
CA ARG A 223 -1.60 -5.42 -27.76
C ARG A 223 -1.81 -4.07 -28.41
#